data_AF-A0A2U3PRZ7-F1
#
_entry.id   AF-A0A2U3PRZ7-F1
#
_cell.length_a   1.000
_cell.length_b   1.000
_cell.length_c   1.000
_cell.angle_alpha   90.00
_cell.angle_beta   90.00
_cell.angle_gamma   90.00
#
_symmetry.space_group_name_H-M   'P 1'
#
loop_
_entity.id
_entity.type
_entity.pdbx_description
1 polymer ?
#
loop_
_entity_poly.entity_id
_entity_poly.type
_entity_poly.pdbx_seq_one_letter_code
_entity_poly.pdbx_strand_id
1 'polypeptide(L)'
;MRDLIPAAAENRPVRSLLTGLIAFAFAAIASPCVASEWRYGCRGVLPSGDEPVIIFNRSSLIMLPKAWVRGSLLGSVNGQLLSSSFRAADNNSGLVPKMVFARDDHPDEKLTLIEKSSQTISDVHRPAGRQPRSEQITTYRKVYRWVSDGIYQGPYDIKMDCVNYELSAPRR
;
A
#
# COMPACT_ATOMS: atom_id res chain seq x y z
N MET A 1 -43.82 -66.98 3.47
CA MET A 1 -43.69 -68.46 3.50
C MET A 1 -43.02 -68.86 2.19
N ARG A 2 -41.88 -69.55 2.30
CA ARG A 2 -41.06 -70.21 1.26
C ARG A 2 -40.02 -69.37 0.49
N ASP A 3 -38.80 -69.67 0.91
CA ASP A 3 -37.48 -69.55 0.29
C ASP A 3 -37.41 -69.98 -1.19
N LEU A 4 -36.47 -69.43 -1.94
CA LEU A 4 -35.26 -70.14 -2.40
C LEU A 4 -34.49 -69.33 -3.46
N ILE A 5 -33.21 -69.10 -3.16
CA ILE A 5 -32.15 -68.69 -4.08
C ILE A 5 -31.84 -69.84 -5.06
N PRO A 6 -31.32 -69.56 -6.26
CA PRO A 6 -30.04 -70.18 -6.58
C PRO A 6 -29.00 -69.15 -7.03
N ALA A 7 -27.82 -69.32 -6.46
CA ALA A 7 -26.59 -68.65 -6.82
C ALA A 7 -26.09 -69.23 -8.15
N ALA A 8 -25.70 -68.35 -9.06
CA ALA A 8 -24.67 -68.64 -10.04
C ALA A 8 -23.65 -67.51 -9.94
N ALA A 9 -22.62 -67.75 -9.13
CA ALA A 9 -21.40 -66.97 -9.13
C ALA A 9 -20.60 -67.39 -10.36
N GLU A 10 -20.35 -66.46 -11.28
CA GLU A 10 -19.30 -66.62 -12.27
C GLU A 10 -18.42 -65.37 -12.30
N ASN A 11 -17.30 -65.49 -11.58
CA ASN A 11 -15.98 -64.97 -11.90
C ASN A 11 -15.89 -63.61 -12.61
N ARG A 12 -15.62 -62.60 -11.77
CA ARG A 12 -14.90 -61.36 -12.10
C ARG A 12 -13.69 -61.65 -13.02
N PRO A 13 -13.34 -60.68 -13.87
CA PRO A 13 -12.20 -59.88 -13.47
C PRO A 13 -12.55 -58.39 -13.40
N VAL A 14 -12.67 -57.94 -12.15
CA VAL A 14 -12.37 -56.59 -11.71
C VAL A 14 -10.98 -56.22 -12.21
N ARG A 15 -10.90 -55.29 -13.16
CA ARG A 15 -9.79 -54.32 -13.37
C ARG A 15 -9.87 -53.74 -14.79
N SER A 16 -10.86 -52.90 -15.09
CA SER A 16 -10.69 -51.94 -16.21
C SER A 16 -11.76 -50.84 -16.30
N LEU A 17 -12.41 -50.44 -15.20
CA LEU A 17 -13.45 -49.39 -15.25
C LEU A 17 -13.39 -48.49 -14.01
N LEU A 18 -12.19 -48.02 -13.65
CA LEU A 18 -11.99 -47.05 -12.57
C LEU A 18 -10.86 -46.07 -12.89
N THR A 19 -10.73 -45.71 -14.16
CA THR A 19 -9.73 -44.74 -14.66
C THR A 19 -10.35 -43.83 -15.71
N GLY A 20 -11.52 -43.24 -15.43
CA GLY A 20 -12.23 -42.47 -16.46
C GLY A 20 -13.11 -41.32 -15.98
N LEU A 21 -13.17 -40.98 -14.69
CA LEU A 21 -14.12 -39.99 -14.19
C LEU A 21 -13.60 -39.20 -12.97
N ILE A 22 -12.35 -38.73 -12.98
CA ILE A 22 -11.90 -37.64 -12.09
C ILE A 22 -10.95 -36.73 -12.87
N ALA A 23 -11.50 -35.97 -13.82
CA ALA A 23 -10.75 -34.90 -14.49
C ALA A 23 -11.67 -33.72 -14.84
N PHE A 24 -12.58 -33.36 -13.93
CA PHE A 24 -13.03 -31.98 -13.85
C PHE A 24 -12.15 -31.27 -12.83
N ALA A 25 -10.90 -31.05 -13.24
CA ALA A 25 -10.10 -29.99 -12.66
C ALA A 25 -10.87 -28.70 -12.97
N PHE A 26 -11.61 -28.18 -12.00
CA PHE A 26 -12.09 -26.82 -12.05
C PHE A 26 -10.85 -25.94 -12.18
N ALA A 27 -10.51 -25.57 -13.41
CA ALA A 27 -9.70 -24.41 -13.70
C ALA A 27 -10.52 -23.21 -13.23
N ALA A 28 -10.45 -22.93 -11.93
CA ALA A 28 -10.68 -21.59 -11.45
C ALA A 28 -9.62 -20.74 -12.15
N ILE A 29 -10.02 -20.13 -13.27
CA ILE A 29 -9.27 -19.02 -13.84
C ILE A 29 -9.28 -18.00 -12.72
N ALA A 30 -8.21 -17.97 -11.94
CA ALA A 30 -7.94 -16.91 -11.00
C ALA A 30 -7.80 -15.67 -11.86
N SER A 31 -8.93 -14.99 -12.13
CA SER A 31 -8.90 -13.62 -12.61
C SER A 31 -7.94 -12.90 -11.66
N PRO A 32 -6.93 -12.19 -12.16
CA PRO A 32 -5.98 -11.54 -11.29
C PRO A 32 -6.79 -10.62 -10.37
N CYS A 33 -6.97 -11.06 -9.12
CA CYS A 33 -7.54 -10.30 -8.02
C CYS A 33 -6.47 -9.27 -7.65
N VAL A 34 -6.21 -8.34 -8.56
CA VAL A 34 -5.41 -7.17 -8.22
C VAL A 34 -6.38 -6.28 -7.46
N ALA A 35 -6.25 -6.30 -6.14
CA ALA A 35 -7.00 -5.42 -5.25
C ALA A 35 -6.84 -3.96 -5.69
N SER A 36 -7.75 -3.09 -5.23
CA SER A 36 -7.54 -1.65 -5.35
C SER A 36 -6.18 -1.26 -4.75
N GLU A 37 -5.46 -0.39 -5.42
CA GLU A 37 -4.20 0.16 -4.90
C GLU A 37 -4.45 1.55 -4.36
N TRP A 38 -3.85 1.84 -3.21
CA TRP A 38 -3.91 3.15 -2.60
C TRP A 38 -2.52 3.59 -2.18
N ARG A 39 -2.12 4.80 -2.59
CA ARG A 39 -0.82 5.38 -2.27
C ARG A 39 -0.98 6.82 -1.86
N TYR A 40 -0.44 7.13 -0.71
CA TYR A 40 -0.34 8.50 -0.24
C TYR A 40 1.08 8.83 0.20
N GLY A 41 1.49 10.05 -0.04
CA GLY A 41 2.61 10.61 0.69
C GLY A 41 2.80 12.09 0.42
N CYS A 42 3.75 12.65 1.15
CA CYS A 42 4.10 14.06 1.10
C CYS A 42 5.60 14.22 0.95
N ARG A 43 6.01 15.32 0.31
CA ARG A 43 7.38 15.78 0.20
C ARG A 43 7.47 17.23 0.59
N GLY A 44 8.43 17.57 1.45
CA GLY A 44 8.74 18.95 1.83
C GLY A 44 10.22 19.12 2.14
N VAL A 45 10.59 20.34 2.52
CA VAL A 45 11.95 20.68 2.94
C VAL A 45 11.89 21.08 4.41
N LEU A 46 12.70 20.42 5.24
CA LEU A 46 12.82 20.76 6.65
C LEU A 46 13.63 22.06 6.79
N PRO A 47 13.14 23.11 7.47
CA PRO A 47 13.90 24.34 7.66
C PRO A 47 14.88 24.20 8.82
N SER A 48 15.84 23.27 8.69
CA SER A 48 16.88 23.00 9.70
C SER A 48 18.20 22.64 9.02
N GLY A 49 19.33 23.10 9.55
CA GLY A 49 20.66 22.65 9.13
C GLY A 49 20.89 22.74 7.61
N ASP A 50 21.10 21.59 6.99
CA ASP A 50 21.33 21.37 5.56
C ASP A 50 20.07 21.40 4.69
N GLU A 51 18.92 21.74 5.28
CA GLU A 51 17.60 21.77 4.66
C GLU A 51 17.24 20.45 3.95
N PRO A 52 17.22 19.31 4.66
CA PRO A 52 16.96 18.03 4.05
C PRO A 52 15.53 17.97 3.48
N VAL A 53 15.38 17.22 2.40
CA VAL A 53 14.06 16.88 1.87
C VAL A 53 13.49 15.76 2.72
N ILE A 54 12.31 15.99 3.28
CA ILE A 54 11.52 14.97 3.96
C ILE A 54 10.54 14.38 2.96
N ILE A 55 10.48 13.06 2.89
CA ILE A 55 9.45 12.34 2.17
C ILE A 55 8.83 11.34 3.14
N PHE A 56 7.51 11.30 3.21
CA PHE A 56 6.81 10.30 4.01
C PHE A 56 5.58 9.75 3.32
N ASN A 57 5.19 8.56 3.74
CA ASN A 57 3.90 7.95 3.47
C ASN A 57 3.29 7.48 4.81
N ARG A 58 2.19 6.73 4.75
CA ARG A 58 1.49 6.23 5.95
C ARG A 58 2.33 5.35 6.88
N SER A 59 3.41 4.72 6.38
CA SER A 59 4.15 3.68 7.09
C SER A 59 5.58 4.09 7.45
N SER A 60 6.13 5.07 6.75
CA SER A 60 7.56 5.37 6.82
C SER A 60 7.83 6.81 6.43
N LEU A 61 8.89 7.35 6.99
CA LEU A 61 9.46 8.65 6.67
C LEU A 61 10.96 8.50 6.42
N ILE A 62 11.46 9.27 5.46
CA ILE A 62 12.88 9.39 5.15
C ILE A 62 13.29 10.85 5.06
N MET A 63 14.55 11.11 5.36
CA MET A 63 15.21 12.39 5.16
C MET A 63 16.37 12.18 4.19
N LEU A 64 16.42 12.99 3.15
CA LEU A 64 17.43 12.90 2.10
C LEU A 64 18.03 14.27 1.77
N PRO A 65 19.31 14.34 1.38
CA PRO A 65 19.86 15.55 0.80
C PRO A 65 19.09 15.97 -0.46
N LYS A 66 18.89 17.28 -0.66
CA LYS A 66 18.16 17.81 -1.84
C LYS A 66 18.68 17.27 -3.17
N ALA A 67 20.00 17.11 -3.31
CA ALA A 67 20.65 16.64 -4.53
C ALA A 67 20.26 15.20 -4.93
N TRP A 68 19.79 14.39 -3.96
CA TRP A 68 19.45 12.99 -4.17
C TRP A 68 17.98 12.79 -4.54
N VAL A 69 17.12 13.79 -4.32
CA VAL A 69 15.70 13.69 -4.63
C VAL A 69 15.45 14.13 -6.06
N ARG A 70 15.08 13.18 -6.92
CA ARG A 70 14.73 13.40 -8.34
C ARG A 70 13.39 12.74 -8.67
N GLY A 71 12.79 13.17 -9.77
CA GLY A 71 11.55 12.58 -10.30
C GLY A 71 10.26 13.13 -9.70
N SER A 72 9.16 12.45 -10.01
CA SER A 72 7.80 12.86 -9.62
C SER A 72 7.51 12.55 -8.15
N LEU A 73 6.63 13.36 -7.54
CA LEU A 73 6.18 13.15 -6.16
C LEU A 73 5.60 11.75 -5.95
N LEU A 74 4.72 11.29 -6.85
CA LEU A 74 4.11 9.96 -6.78
C LEU A 74 5.16 8.84 -6.80
N GLY A 75 6.22 9.00 -7.60
CA GLY A 75 7.36 8.10 -7.60
C GLY A 75 8.07 8.10 -6.25
N SER A 76 8.39 9.28 -5.72
CA SER A 76 9.10 9.43 -4.45
C SER A 76 8.37 8.83 -3.25
N VAL A 77 7.03 8.81 -3.25
CA VAL A 77 6.23 8.30 -2.12
C VAL A 77 5.87 6.81 -2.23
N ASN A 78 6.44 6.09 -3.21
CA ASN A 78 6.26 4.64 -3.30
C ASN A 78 6.85 3.95 -2.06
N GLY A 79 6.06 3.18 -1.32
CA GLY A 79 6.55 2.48 -0.13
C GLY A 79 7.71 1.53 -0.41
N GLN A 80 7.82 0.94 -1.61
CA GLN A 80 8.97 0.11 -1.99
C GLN A 80 10.26 0.92 -2.21
N LEU A 81 10.15 2.22 -2.52
CA LEU A 81 11.30 3.10 -2.76
C LEU A 81 11.73 3.86 -1.50
N LEU A 82 10.88 3.88 -0.46
CA LEU A 82 11.20 4.46 0.83
C LEU A 82 11.89 3.43 1.72
N SER A 83 13.22 3.34 1.63
CA SER A 83 14.02 2.67 2.66
C SER A 83 13.90 3.46 3.96
N SER A 84 13.09 2.99 4.92
CA SER A 84 12.72 3.75 6.13
C SER A 84 13.95 4.14 6.96
N SER A 85 14.06 5.42 7.33
CA SER A 85 14.86 5.84 8.49
C SER A 85 13.98 6.01 9.73
N PHE A 86 12.69 6.24 9.52
CA PHE A 86 11.68 6.26 10.57
C PHE A 86 10.46 5.44 10.15
N ARG A 87 9.90 4.68 11.08
CA ARG A 87 8.66 3.92 10.91
C ARG A 87 7.51 4.58 11.63
N ALA A 88 6.34 4.56 11.01
CA ALA A 88 5.12 5.04 11.65
C ALA A 88 4.80 4.17 12.88
N ALA A 89 4.46 4.81 14.00
CA ALA A 89 4.01 4.13 15.20
C ALA A 89 2.65 3.43 14.99
N ASP A 90 1.86 3.91 14.03
CA ASP A 90 0.59 3.34 13.61
C ASP A 90 0.42 3.52 12.10
N ASN A 91 0.23 2.41 11.38
CA ASN A 91 0.04 2.35 9.94
C ASN A 91 -1.40 1.96 9.52
N ASN A 92 -2.29 1.73 10.49
CA ASN A 92 -3.65 1.23 10.28
C ASN A 92 -4.72 2.30 10.53
N SER A 93 -4.40 3.36 11.28
CA SER A 93 -5.35 4.45 11.59
C SER A 93 -5.73 5.35 10.41
N GLY A 94 -5.26 5.07 9.20
CA GLY A 94 -5.37 6.01 8.08
C GLY A 94 -4.48 7.24 8.30
N LEU A 95 -4.51 8.18 7.37
CA LEU A 95 -3.71 9.42 7.47
C LEU A 95 -4.43 10.39 8.40
N VAL A 96 -4.30 10.12 9.69
CA VAL A 96 -4.77 11.01 10.74
C VAL A 96 -3.99 12.34 10.70
N PRO A 97 -4.61 13.47 11.10
CA PRO A 97 -3.92 14.75 11.16
C PRO A 97 -2.64 14.75 11.99
N LYS A 98 -2.49 13.81 12.94
CA LYS A 98 -1.27 13.65 13.74
C LYS A 98 -0.62 12.30 13.45
N MET A 99 0.56 12.31 12.85
CA MET A 99 1.37 11.12 12.58
C MET A 99 2.60 11.12 13.47
N VAL A 100 2.95 9.95 14.00
CA VAL A 100 4.15 9.77 14.84
C VAL A 100 5.03 8.73 14.17
N PHE A 101 6.31 9.04 14.03
CA PHE A 101 7.32 8.17 13.48
C PHE A 101 8.44 7.98 14.50
N ALA A 102 8.92 6.74 14.66
CA ALA A 102 10.05 6.40 15.50
C ALA A 102 11.26 6.07 14.63
N ARG A 103 12.46 6.46 15.06
CA ARG A 103 13.69 6.14 14.30
C ARG A 103 13.97 4.64 14.37
N ASP A 104 14.40 4.05 13.26
CA ASP A 104 14.58 2.59 13.15
C ASP A 104 15.66 2.06 14.12
N ASP A 105 16.71 2.83 14.38
CA ASP A 105 17.82 2.46 15.26
C ASP A 105 17.69 2.99 16.69
N HIS A 106 16.82 3.98 16.93
CA HIS A 106 16.58 4.60 18.24
C HIS A 106 15.08 4.87 18.42
N PRO A 107 14.29 3.86 18.81
CA PRO A 107 12.82 3.96 18.82
C PRO A 107 12.25 4.92 19.87
N ASP A 108 13.06 5.29 20.87
CA ASP A 108 12.73 6.32 21.86
C ASP A 108 12.73 7.72 21.26
N GLU A 109 13.51 7.95 20.19
CA GLU A 109 13.48 9.21 19.43
C GLU A 109 12.28 9.23 18.51
N LYS A 110 11.35 10.16 18.79
CA LYS A 110 10.09 10.27 18.07
C LYS A 110 9.98 11.60 17.36
N LEU A 111 9.54 11.49 16.11
CA LEU A 111 9.10 12.58 15.28
C LEU A 111 7.57 12.60 15.25
N THR A 112 6.98 13.77 15.44
CA THR A 112 5.56 14.00 15.22
C THR A 112 5.33 15.01 14.11
N LEU A 113 4.44 14.68 13.17
CA LEU A 113 3.86 15.58 12.18
C LEU A 113 2.41 15.86 12.53
N ILE A 114 2.04 17.13 12.65
CA ILE A 114 0.65 17.56 12.92
C ILE A 114 0.18 18.46 11.78
N GLU A 115 -0.82 18.02 11.02
CA GLU A 115 -1.43 18.79 9.95
C GLU A 115 -2.07 20.06 10.51
N LYS A 116 -1.64 21.21 10.00
CA LYS A 116 -2.21 22.53 10.32
C LYS A 116 -3.18 23.00 9.24
N SER A 117 -2.90 22.68 7.98
CA SER A 117 -3.76 23.03 6.86
C SER A 117 -3.58 22.09 5.68
N SER A 118 -4.61 22.03 4.84
CA SER A 118 -4.63 21.24 3.61
C SER A 118 -5.45 21.94 2.54
N GLN A 119 -4.84 22.15 1.39
CA GLN A 119 -5.47 22.74 0.22
C GLN A 119 -5.33 21.78 -0.96
N THR A 120 -6.44 21.41 -1.58
CA THR A 120 -6.43 20.64 -2.84
C THR A 120 -5.93 21.53 -3.97
N ILE A 121 -4.95 21.04 -4.72
CA ILE A 121 -4.35 21.74 -5.87
C ILE A 121 -4.91 21.18 -7.17
N SER A 122 -5.05 19.86 -7.25
CA SER A 122 -5.68 19.21 -8.39
C SER A 122 -6.35 17.92 -7.97
N ASP A 123 -7.38 17.52 -8.71
CA ASP A 123 -8.02 16.23 -8.59
C ASP A 123 -8.35 15.74 -10.00
N VAL A 124 -7.76 14.61 -10.41
CA VAL A 124 -7.85 14.09 -11.77
C VAL A 124 -8.33 12.65 -11.72
N HIS A 125 -9.47 12.39 -12.34
CA HIS A 125 -10.02 11.04 -12.50
C HIS A 125 -9.95 10.63 -13.98
N ARG A 126 -9.44 9.43 -14.27
CA ARG A 126 -9.32 8.93 -15.65
C ARG A 126 -9.24 7.40 -15.72
N PRO A 127 -9.45 6.80 -16.91
CA PRO A 127 -9.14 5.39 -17.13
C PRO A 127 -7.65 5.10 -16.89
N ALA A 128 -7.34 3.98 -16.24
CA ALA A 128 -5.98 3.52 -16.00
C ALA A 128 -5.43 2.79 -17.25
N GLY A 129 -5.08 3.57 -18.27
CA GLY A 129 -4.61 3.06 -19.55
C GLY A 129 -5.71 2.28 -20.28
N ARG A 130 -5.38 1.07 -20.76
CA ARG A 130 -6.32 0.18 -21.47
C ARG A 130 -7.02 -0.84 -20.57
N GLN A 131 -6.74 -0.83 -19.26
CA GLN A 131 -7.32 -1.79 -18.32
C GLN A 131 -8.73 -1.35 -17.91
N PRO A 132 -9.63 -2.27 -17.50
CA PRO A 132 -10.96 -1.94 -16.97
C PRO A 132 -10.86 -1.43 -15.52
N ARG A 133 -9.99 -0.43 -15.31
CA ARG A 133 -9.71 0.21 -14.02
C ARG A 133 -9.75 1.72 -14.21
N SER A 134 -10.15 2.43 -13.17
CA SER A 134 -10.05 3.88 -13.10
C SER A 134 -8.97 4.25 -12.10
N GLU A 135 -8.23 5.31 -12.39
CA GLU A 135 -7.33 5.93 -11.44
C GLU A 135 -7.76 7.34 -11.08
N GLN A 136 -7.46 7.73 -9.85
CA GLN A 136 -7.63 9.07 -9.34
C GLN A 136 -6.31 9.54 -8.73
N ILE A 137 -5.88 10.73 -9.12
CA ILE A 137 -4.72 11.41 -8.54
C ILE A 137 -5.20 12.75 -7.99
N THR A 138 -5.15 12.90 -6.68
CA THR A 138 -5.40 14.16 -6.00
C THR A 138 -4.08 14.70 -5.45
N THR A 139 -3.75 15.95 -5.75
CA THR A 139 -2.57 16.62 -5.19
C THR A 139 -3.00 17.70 -4.22
N TYR A 140 -2.22 17.87 -3.15
CA TYR A 140 -2.48 18.81 -2.09
C TYR A 140 -1.24 19.63 -1.77
N ARG A 141 -1.46 20.86 -1.33
CA ARG A 141 -0.49 21.64 -0.57
C ARG A 141 -0.92 21.59 0.89
N LYS A 142 -0.08 20.97 1.73
CA LYS A 142 -0.33 20.86 3.17
C LYS A 142 0.72 21.60 3.97
N VAL A 143 0.38 22.01 5.19
CA VAL A 143 1.34 22.51 6.18
C VAL A 143 1.31 21.58 7.37
N TYR A 144 2.47 21.03 7.74
CA TYR A 144 2.64 20.19 8.92
C TYR A 144 3.52 20.89 9.96
N ARG A 145 3.10 20.83 11.23
CA ARG A 145 3.96 21.12 12.37
C ARG A 145 4.85 19.90 12.62
N TRP A 146 6.13 20.07 12.44
CA TRP A 146 7.17 19.13 12.83
C TRP A 146 7.54 19.34 14.30
N VAL A 147 7.56 18.26 15.06
CA VAL A 147 8.03 18.23 16.45
C VAL A 147 8.94 17.01 16.61
N SER A 148 10.20 17.26 16.93
CA SER A 148 11.21 16.23 17.21
C SER A 148 12.08 16.77 18.34
N ASP A 149 12.41 15.92 19.30
CA ASP A 149 13.34 16.16 20.41
C ASP A 149 14.71 15.51 20.18
N GLY A 150 14.81 14.59 19.21
CA GLY A 150 16.04 13.94 18.76
C GLY A 150 16.73 14.70 17.63
N ILE A 151 17.05 14.01 16.53
CA ILE A 151 17.67 14.67 15.37
C ILE A 151 16.73 15.67 14.69
N TYR A 152 17.33 16.76 14.18
CA TYR A 152 16.62 17.88 13.57
C TYR A 152 15.52 18.44 14.49
N GLN A 153 15.96 18.87 15.69
CA GLN A 153 15.08 19.35 16.75
C GLN A 153 14.18 20.47 16.26
N GLY A 154 12.88 20.25 16.47
CA GLY A 154 11.84 21.21 16.15
C GLY A 154 11.48 22.10 17.34
N PRO A 155 10.44 22.94 17.20
CA PRO A 155 9.36 22.76 16.23
C PRO A 155 9.44 23.63 14.97
N TYR A 156 8.97 23.11 13.83
CA TYR A 156 8.93 23.81 12.55
C TYR A 156 7.57 23.69 11.86
N ASP A 157 7.19 24.68 11.05
CA ASP A 157 6.06 24.56 10.12
C ASP A 157 6.62 24.26 8.72
N ILE A 158 6.26 23.11 8.17
CA ILE A 158 6.78 22.62 6.89
C ILE A 158 5.65 22.62 5.86
N LYS A 159 5.86 23.36 4.77
CA LYS A 159 5.02 23.28 3.58
C LYS A 159 5.39 22.04 2.79
N MET A 160 4.40 21.21 2.47
CA MET A 160 4.60 19.96 1.75
C MET A 160 3.65 19.84 0.57
N ASP A 161 4.17 19.29 -0.52
CA ASP A 161 3.36 18.79 -1.62
C ASP A 161 3.02 17.33 -1.34
N CYS A 162 1.73 17.03 -1.35
CA CYS A 162 1.21 15.70 -1.07
C CYS A 162 0.43 15.17 -2.26
N VAL A 163 0.40 13.84 -2.39
CA VAL A 163 -0.37 13.14 -3.40
C VAL A 163 -1.16 12.02 -2.76
N ASN A 164 -2.41 11.88 -3.19
CA ASN A 164 -3.25 10.71 -2.98
C ASN A 164 -3.50 10.06 -4.34
N TYR A 165 -3.17 8.78 -4.47
CA TYR A 165 -3.40 7.97 -5.66
C TYR A 165 -4.28 6.79 -5.30
N GLU A 166 -5.35 6.63 -6.05
CA GLU A 166 -6.31 5.54 -5.93
C GLU A 166 -6.45 4.84 -7.27
N LEU A 167 -6.29 3.52 -7.28
CA LEU A 167 -6.54 2.67 -8.44
C LEU A 167 -7.66 1.70 -8.09
N SER A 168 -8.77 1.76 -8.83
CA SER A 168 -9.92 0.90 -8.57
C SER A 168 -9.58 -0.58 -8.74
N ALA A 169 -10.36 -1.48 -8.13
CA ALA A 169 -10.33 -2.88 -8.54
C ALA A 169 -10.75 -3.01 -10.03
N PRO A 170 -10.33 -4.07 -10.73
CA PRO A 170 -10.84 -4.39 -12.06
C PRO A 170 -12.36 -4.50 -12.05
N ARG A 171 -13.04 -3.74 -12.92
CA ARG A 171 -14.47 -3.91 -13.16
C ARG A 171 -14.66 -5.19 -13.99
N ARG A 172 -15.53 -6.09 -13.51
CA ARG A 172 -15.92 -7.32 -14.23
C ARG A 172 -16.80 -6.99 -15.43
#